data_AF-A0A8S1QU21-F1
#
_entry.id   AF-A0A8S1QU21-F1
#
_cell.length_a   1.000
_cell.length_b   1.000
_cell.length_c   1.000
_cell.angle_alpha   90.00
_cell.angle_beta   90.00
_cell.angle_gamma   90.00
#
_symmetry.space_group_name_H-M   'P 1'
#
loop_
_entity.id
_entity.type
_entity.pdbx_description
1 polymer ?
#
loop_
_entity_poly.entity_id
_entity_poly.type
_entity_poly.pdbx_seq_one_letter_code
_entity_poly.pdbx_strand_id
1 'polypeptide(L)'
;MQTIERQKIDDLLNNNMVDEALNYINDSLNLCPNSASAQTLTLRGKILLIKKLYDEAIINLNQAIELNPFIEESFYLRSKWFIKKKMWKEAHEDCERALKLNPNYALAYAGLGILMVKQSKNHDGLIFFKQAIELDNNCCLAYFNLGNLYFQIDNYDPALRNLNKAIQIDEKFANAYEKRGFN
;
A
#
# COMPACT_ATOMS: atom_id res chain seq x y z
N MET A 1 -10.47 -22.42 -2.89
CA MET A 1 -9.53 -22.52 -1.74
C MET A 1 -8.79 -21.20 -1.50
N GLN A 2 -8.20 -20.56 -2.54
CA GLN A 2 -7.48 -19.27 -2.43
C GLN A 2 -8.30 -18.10 -1.81
N THR A 3 -9.61 -18.02 -2.05
CA THR A 3 -10.44 -16.91 -1.55
C THR A 3 -10.61 -16.92 -0.02
N ILE A 4 -10.63 -18.10 0.60
CA ILE A 4 -10.82 -18.25 2.06
C ILE A 4 -9.54 -17.84 2.81
N GLU A 5 -8.37 -18.17 2.26
CA GLU A 5 -7.08 -17.76 2.85
C GLU A 5 -6.91 -16.25 2.82
N ARG A 6 -7.23 -15.60 1.69
CA ARG A 6 -7.17 -14.13 1.57
C ARG A 6 -8.08 -13.45 2.56
N GLN A 7 -9.34 -13.88 2.67
CA GLN A 7 -10.30 -13.31 3.61
C GLN A 7 -9.81 -13.40 5.06
N LYS A 8 -9.31 -14.56 5.48
CA LYS A 8 -8.78 -14.73 6.84
C LYS A 8 -7.58 -13.83 7.11
N ILE A 9 -6.67 -13.67 6.14
CA ILE A 9 -5.51 -12.78 6.29
C ILE A 9 -5.96 -11.32 6.38
N ASP A 10 -6.89 -10.90 5.53
CA ASP A 10 -7.44 -9.53 5.57
C ASP A 10 -8.14 -9.27 6.92
N ASP A 11 -8.88 -10.23 7.47
CA ASP A 11 -9.49 -10.11 8.80
C ASP A 11 -8.45 -9.97 9.92
N LEU A 12 -7.36 -10.75 9.88
CA LEU A 12 -6.26 -10.62 10.83
C LEU A 12 -5.57 -9.25 10.72
N LEU A 13 -5.33 -8.78 9.50
CA LEU A 13 -4.75 -7.47 9.24
C LEU A 13 -5.65 -6.33 9.73
N ASN A 14 -6.95 -6.43 9.50
CA ASN A 14 -7.95 -5.48 9.99
C ASN A 14 -8.01 -5.43 11.52
N ASN A 15 -7.59 -6.50 12.21
CA ASN A 15 -7.47 -6.54 13.66
C ASN A 15 -6.05 -6.27 14.16
N ASN A 16 -5.14 -5.79 13.30
CA ASN A 16 -3.74 -5.49 13.60
C ASN A 16 -2.95 -6.71 14.12
N MET A 17 -3.42 -7.92 13.82
CA MET A 17 -2.80 -9.19 14.17
C MET A 17 -1.78 -9.58 13.10
N VAL A 18 -0.82 -8.70 12.86
CA VAL A 18 0.15 -8.80 11.73
C VAL A 18 1.04 -10.03 11.86
N ASP A 19 1.43 -10.40 13.08
CA ASP A 19 2.25 -11.59 13.35
C ASP A 19 1.47 -12.88 13.10
N GLU A 20 0.20 -12.92 13.50
CA GLU A 20 -0.67 -14.08 13.26
C GLU A 20 -0.98 -14.24 11.77
N ALA A 21 -1.16 -13.13 11.05
CA ALA A 21 -1.30 -13.16 9.59
C ALA A 21 -0.05 -13.73 8.92
N LEU A 22 1.16 -13.33 9.37
CA LEU A 22 2.40 -13.87 8.83
C LEU A 22 2.58 -15.36 9.14
N ASN A 23 2.30 -15.76 10.39
CA ASN A 23 2.38 -17.16 10.81
C ASN A 23 1.43 -18.02 10.01
N TYR A 24 0.18 -17.57 9.83
CA TYR A 24 -0.81 -18.29 9.03
C TYR A 24 -0.35 -18.49 7.57
N ILE A 25 0.26 -17.48 6.95
CA ILE A 25 0.84 -17.61 5.61
C ILE A 25 2.01 -18.62 5.61
N ASN A 26 2.92 -18.52 6.58
CA ASN A 26 4.07 -19.41 6.65
C ASN A 26 3.61 -20.87 6.84
N ASP A 27 2.60 -21.11 7.67
CA ASP A 27 2.03 -22.44 7.88
C ASP A 27 1.39 -22.99 6.60
N SER A 28 0.62 -22.16 5.87
CA SER A 28 0.06 -22.53 4.56
C SER A 28 1.16 -22.89 3.55
N LEU A 29 2.24 -22.10 3.49
CA LEU A 29 3.38 -22.37 2.62
C LEU A 29 4.18 -23.62 3.03
N ASN A 30 4.30 -23.91 4.33
CA ASN A 30 4.98 -25.11 4.81
C ASN A 30 4.21 -26.39 4.49
N LEU A 31 2.88 -26.34 4.56
CA LEU A 31 2.02 -27.47 4.22
C LEU A 31 2.10 -27.80 2.72
N CYS A 32 2.24 -26.78 1.87
CA CYS A 32 2.32 -26.95 0.42
C CYS A 32 3.41 -26.03 -0.19
N PRO A 33 4.71 -26.38 -0.08
CA PRO A 33 5.81 -25.51 -0.51
C PRO A 33 5.78 -25.13 -1.99
N ASN A 34 5.27 -26.02 -2.85
CA ASN A 34 5.13 -25.80 -4.28
C ASN A 34 3.79 -25.17 -4.69
N SER A 35 2.91 -24.85 -3.74
CA SER A 35 1.61 -24.23 -4.03
C SER A 35 1.56 -22.73 -3.73
N ALA A 36 2.70 -22.11 -3.44
CA ALA A 36 2.80 -20.68 -3.20
C ALA A 36 2.27 -19.91 -4.41
N SER A 37 0.99 -19.53 -4.34
CA SER A 37 0.37 -18.78 -5.43
C SER A 37 0.96 -17.38 -5.48
N ALA A 38 0.95 -16.76 -6.65
CA ALA A 38 1.38 -15.38 -6.78
C ALA A 38 0.63 -14.47 -5.79
N GLN A 39 -0.66 -14.71 -5.55
CA GLN A 39 -1.47 -13.97 -4.58
C GLN A 39 -0.99 -14.16 -3.13
N THR A 40 -0.64 -15.39 -2.74
CA THR A 40 -0.10 -15.69 -1.42
C THR A 40 1.23 -14.96 -1.19
N LEU A 41 2.08 -14.92 -2.20
CA LEU A 41 3.36 -14.20 -2.17
C LEU A 41 3.16 -12.68 -2.13
N THR A 42 2.17 -12.14 -2.86
CA THR A 42 1.75 -10.73 -2.77
C THR A 42 1.34 -10.38 -1.34
N LEU A 43 0.48 -11.19 -0.73
CA LEU A 43 0.01 -10.99 0.65
C LEU A 43 1.16 -11.08 1.66
N ARG A 44 2.07 -12.06 1.50
CA ARG A 44 3.26 -12.15 2.33
C ARG A 44 4.15 -10.92 2.19
N GLY A 45 4.41 -10.48 0.97
CA GLY A 45 5.15 -9.25 0.67
C GLY A 45 4.53 -8.02 1.34
N LYS A 46 3.19 -7.88 1.28
CA LYS A 46 2.44 -6.81 1.98
C LYS A 46 2.70 -6.82 3.48
N ILE A 47 2.58 -7.97 4.13
CA ILE A 47 2.81 -8.11 5.58
C ILE A 47 4.26 -7.80 5.95
N LEU A 48 5.22 -8.29 5.16
CA LEU A 48 6.64 -8.01 5.38
C LEU A 48 6.95 -6.51 5.25
N LEU A 49 6.31 -5.79 4.32
CA LEU A 49 6.40 -4.33 4.23
C LEU A 49 5.85 -3.63 5.48
N ILE A 50 4.73 -4.10 6.03
CA ILE A 50 4.15 -3.58 7.29
C ILE A 50 5.14 -3.78 8.44
N LYS A 51 5.77 -4.95 8.52
CA LYS A 51 6.81 -5.29 9.50
C LYS A 51 8.17 -4.64 9.24
N LYS A 52 8.32 -3.89 8.14
CA LYS A 52 9.58 -3.26 7.70
C LYS A 52 10.70 -4.26 7.37
N LEU A 53 10.35 -5.51 7.10
CA LEU A 53 11.27 -6.55 6.61
C LEU A 53 11.42 -6.42 5.10
N TYR A 54 12.11 -5.35 4.69
CA TYR A 54 12.13 -4.90 3.30
C TYR A 54 12.82 -5.87 2.35
N ASP A 55 13.88 -6.54 2.79
CA ASP A 55 14.67 -7.43 1.93
C ASP A 55 13.91 -8.73 1.63
N GLU A 56 13.15 -9.24 2.60
CA GLU A 56 12.25 -10.38 2.39
C GLU A 56 11.03 -9.99 1.56
N ALA A 57 10.50 -8.77 1.78
CA ALA A 57 9.33 -8.29 1.05
C ALA A 57 9.59 -8.23 -0.46
N ILE A 58 10.73 -7.68 -0.88
CA ILE A 58 11.05 -7.53 -2.31
C ILE A 58 11.23 -8.89 -3.00
N ILE A 59 11.80 -9.89 -2.30
CA ILE A 59 11.93 -11.25 -2.82
C ILE A 59 10.56 -11.84 -3.13
N ASN A 60 9.63 -11.77 -2.16
CA ASN A 60 8.27 -12.31 -2.33
C ASN A 60 7.49 -11.58 -3.43
N LEU A 61 7.62 -10.25 -3.53
CA LEU A 61 6.94 -9.47 -4.56
C LEU A 61 7.48 -9.74 -5.96
N ASN A 62 8.79 -9.93 -6.10
CA ASN A 62 9.39 -10.33 -7.38
C ASN A 62 8.92 -11.72 -7.80
N GLN A 63 8.96 -12.70 -6.89
CA GLN A 63 8.45 -14.04 -7.16
C GLN A 63 6.96 -14.02 -7.52
N ALA A 64 6.15 -13.21 -6.85
CA ALA A 64 4.73 -13.04 -7.18
C ALA A 64 4.53 -12.55 -8.62
N ILE A 65 5.32 -11.55 -9.05
CA ILE A 65 5.25 -10.97 -10.39
C ILE A 65 5.76 -11.94 -11.46
N GLU A 66 6.81 -12.70 -11.17
CA GLU A 66 7.32 -13.75 -12.06
C GLU A 66 6.30 -14.87 -12.28
N LEU A 67 5.61 -15.29 -11.22
CA LEU A 67 4.57 -16.32 -11.30
C LEU A 67 3.29 -15.80 -11.97
N ASN A 68 2.89 -14.56 -11.71
CA ASN A 68 1.73 -13.93 -12.34
C ASN A 68 1.92 -12.41 -12.50
N PRO A 69 2.21 -11.93 -13.72
CA PRO A 69 2.42 -10.51 -13.99
C PRO A 69 1.11 -9.71 -14.14
N PHE A 70 -0.06 -10.29 -13.83
CA PHE A 70 -1.37 -9.66 -13.95
C PHE A 70 -2.00 -9.27 -12.60
N ILE A 71 -1.20 -9.21 -11.53
CA ILE A 71 -1.64 -8.76 -10.20
C ILE A 71 -1.16 -7.32 -9.98
N GLU A 72 -2.05 -6.35 -10.11
CA GLU A 72 -1.75 -4.92 -9.93
C GLU A 72 -1.26 -4.61 -8.50
N GLU A 73 -1.79 -5.32 -7.50
CA GLU A 73 -1.39 -5.16 -6.10
C GLU A 73 0.10 -5.47 -5.90
N SER A 74 0.66 -6.45 -6.62
CA SER A 74 2.09 -6.79 -6.52
C SER A 74 3.00 -5.66 -6.99
N PHE A 75 2.67 -5.03 -8.13
CA PHE A 75 3.43 -3.90 -8.65
C PHE A 75 3.32 -2.69 -7.71
N TYR A 76 2.11 -2.34 -7.26
CA TYR A 76 1.93 -1.26 -6.30
C TYR A 76 2.69 -1.49 -4.97
N LEU A 77 2.65 -2.71 -4.42
CA LEU A 77 3.39 -3.01 -3.20
C LEU A 77 4.90 -2.91 -3.42
N ARG A 78 5.39 -3.35 -4.58
CA ARG A 78 6.81 -3.23 -4.92
C ARG A 78 7.24 -1.79 -5.15
N SER A 79 6.37 -0.94 -5.72
CA SER A 79 6.65 0.49 -5.85
C SER A 79 6.86 1.16 -4.48
N LYS A 80 6.14 0.75 -3.43
CA LYS A 80 6.37 1.24 -2.06
C LYS A 80 7.79 0.94 -1.56
N TRP A 81 8.33 -0.24 -1.90
CA TRP A 81 9.71 -0.59 -1.59
C TRP A 81 10.69 0.32 -2.35
N PHE A 82 10.47 0.53 -3.65
CA PHE A 82 11.30 1.42 -4.47
C PHE A 82 11.29 2.87 -3.97
N ILE A 83 10.12 3.42 -3.60
CA ILE A 83 9.99 4.74 -2.98
C ILE A 83 10.84 4.83 -1.70
N LYS A 84 10.81 3.79 -0.86
CA LYS A 84 11.60 3.76 0.39
C LYS A 84 13.11 3.75 0.11
N LYS A 85 13.54 3.08 -0.97
CA LYS A 85 14.94 3.04 -1.43
C LYS A 85 15.32 4.25 -2.30
N LYS A 86 14.41 5.21 -2.50
CA LYS A 86 14.60 6.39 -3.38
C LYS A 86 14.85 6.04 -4.85
N MET A 87 14.40 4.87 -5.29
CA MET A 87 14.45 4.40 -6.67
C MET A 87 13.21 4.91 -7.41
N TRP A 88 13.24 6.20 -7.79
CA TRP A 88 12.05 6.92 -8.24
C TRP A 88 11.51 6.43 -9.58
N LYS A 89 12.40 6.03 -10.50
CA LYS A 89 12.03 5.59 -11.84
C LYS A 89 11.30 4.25 -11.76
N GLU A 90 11.85 3.30 -11.03
CA GLU A 90 11.31 1.96 -10.82
C GLU A 90 9.98 2.02 -10.06
N ALA A 91 9.87 2.91 -9.06
CA ALA A 91 8.61 3.18 -8.38
C ALA A 91 7.52 3.70 -9.34
N HIS A 92 7.87 4.64 -10.21
CA HIS A 92 6.94 5.20 -11.20
C HIS A 92 6.47 4.11 -12.17
N GLU A 93 7.42 3.34 -12.73
CA GLU A 93 7.13 2.26 -13.68
C GLU A 93 6.21 1.20 -13.08
N ASP A 94 6.44 0.80 -11.82
CA ASP A 94 5.58 -0.17 -11.14
C ASP A 94 4.16 0.39 -10.88
N CYS A 95 4.03 1.66 -10.47
CA CYS A 95 2.71 2.28 -10.36
C CYS A 95 1.99 2.35 -11.71
N GLU A 96 2.69 2.69 -12.79
CA GLU A 96 2.13 2.69 -14.15
C GLU A 96 1.74 1.29 -14.61
N ARG A 97 2.52 0.26 -14.27
CA ARG A 97 2.17 -1.14 -14.55
C ARG A 97 0.88 -1.53 -13.84
N ALA A 98 0.75 -1.18 -12.56
CA ALA A 98 -0.47 -1.42 -11.80
C ALA A 98 -1.68 -0.74 -12.46
N LEU A 99 -1.54 0.51 -12.92
CA LEU A 99 -2.61 1.24 -13.62
C LEU A 99 -2.91 0.71 -15.02
N LYS A 100 -1.93 0.14 -15.74
CA LYS A 100 -2.17 -0.53 -17.02
C LYS A 100 -3.01 -1.80 -16.84
N LEU A 101 -2.80 -2.53 -15.75
CA LEU A 101 -3.57 -3.72 -15.40
C LEU A 101 -4.98 -3.34 -14.90
N ASN A 102 -5.07 -2.31 -14.06
CA ASN A 102 -6.32 -1.81 -13.51
C ASN A 102 -6.31 -0.27 -13.47
N PRO A 103 -6.90 0.39 -14.49
CA PRO A 103 -6.94 1.85 -14.57
C PRO A 103 -7.68 2.53 -13.41
N ASN A 104 -8.50 1.79 -12.66
CA ASN A 104 -9.25 2.31 -11.52
C ASN A 104 -8.59 1.98 -10.17
N TYR A 105 -7.34 1.51 -10.17
CA TYR A 105 -6.65 1.12 -8.95
C TYR A 105 -6.18 2.34 -8.13
N ALA A 106 -7.07 2.84 -7.27
CA ALA A 106 -6.87 4.05 -6.46
C ALA A 106 -5.55 4.04 -5.67
N LEU A 107 -5.12 2.88 -5.17
CA LEU A 107 -3.86 2.76 -4.43
C LEU A 107 -2.63 3.08 -5.29
N ALA A 108 -2.63 2.74 -6.58
CA ALA A 108 -1.52 3.09 -7.48
C ALA A 108 -1.46 4.59 -7.76
N TYR A 109 -2.61 5.27 -7.89
CA TYR A 109 -2.65 6.74 -7.94
C TYR A 109 -2.13 7.36 -6.64
N ALA A 110 -2.53 6.85 -5.48
CA ALA A 110 -1.96 7.30 -4.21
C ALA A 110 -0.44 7.05 -4.14
N GLY A 111 0.05 5.94 -4.70
CA GLY A 111 1.47 5.64 -4.85
C GLY A 111 2.22 6.69 -5.69
N LEU A 112 1.68 7.07 -6.84
CA LEU A 112 2.20 8.17 -7.67
C LEU A 112 2.20 9.51 -6.91
N GLY A 113 1.12 9.80 -6.18
CA GLY A 113 1.04 11.00 -5.36
C GLY A 113 2.15 11.09 -4.32
N ILE A 114 2.40 9.99 -3.58
CA ILE A 114 3.50 9.89 -2.61
C ILE A 114 4.85 10.09 -3.31
N LEU A 115 5.04 9.44 -4.46
CA LEU A 115 6.27 9.53 -5.24
C LEU A 115 6.56 10.98 -5.68
N MET A 116 5.53 11.73 -6.11
CA MET A 116 5.68 13.14 -6.51
C MET A 116 6.03 14.04 -5.32
N VAL A 117 5.35 13.89 -4.18
CA VAL A 117 5.66 14.64 -2.96
C VAL A 117 7.10 14.35 -2.48
N LYS A 118 7.57 13.09 -2.57
CA LYS A 118 8.96 12.75 -2.24
C LYS A 118 10.01 13.39 -3.14
N GLN A 119 9.61 13.80 -4.34
CA GLN A 119 10.43 14.57 -5.29
C GLN A 119 10.18 16.08 -5.19
N SER A 120 9.50 16.55 -4.13
CA SER A 120 9.11 17.96 -3.94
C SER A 120 8.15 18.51 -5.01
N LYS A 121 7.49 17.64 -5.78
CA LYS A 121 6.48 17.99 -6.79
C LYS A 121 5.09 17.96 -6.16
N ASN A 122 4.86 18.89 -5.24
CA ASN A 122 3.64 18.93 -4.42
C ASN A 122 2.36 19.09 -5.24
N HIS A 123 2.39 19.89 -6.32
CA HIS A 123 1.22 20.06 -7.19
C HIS A 123 0.81 18.75 -7.87
N ASP A 124 1.76 18.00 -8.43
CA ASP A 124 1.49 16.72 -9.07
C ASP A 124 0.97 15.70 -8.05
N GLY A 125 1.56 15.71 -6.84
CA GLY A 125 1.09 14.90 -5.72
C GLY A 125 -0.40 15.12 -5.40
N LEU A 126 -0.81 16.39 -5.33
CA LEU A 126 -2.20 16.78 -5.07
C LEU A 126 -3.16 16.25 -6.14
N ILE A 127 -2.78 16.32 -7.42
CA ILE A 127 -3.60 15.79 -8.53
C ILE A 127 -3.81 14.29 -8.36
N PHE A 128 -2.73 13.54 -8.13
CA PHE A 128 -2.81 12.09 -7.99
C PHE A 128 -3.58 11.63 -6.74
N PHE A 129 -3.47 12.34 -5.62
CA PHE A 129 -4.29 12.03 -4.44
C PHE A 129 -5.77 12.29 -4.67
N LYS A 130 -6.13 13.38 -5.36
CA LYS A 130 -7.53 13.64 -5.71
C LYS A 130 -8.08 12.56 -6.66
N GLN A 131 -7.30 12.17 -7.67
CA GLN A 131 -7.68 11.07 -8.57
C GLN A 131 -7.94 9.76 -7.80
N ALA A 132 -7.08 9.42 -6.82
CA ALA A 132 -7.26 8.25 -5.99
C ALA A 132 -8.58 8.30 -5.18
N ILE A 133 -8.93 9.47 -4.64
CA ILE A 133 -10.17 9.71 -3.88
C ILE A 133 -11.41 9.67 -4.79
N GLU A 134 -11.31 10.18 -6.01
CA GLU A 134 -12.39 10.13 -7.00
C GLU A 134 -12.71 8.70 -7.42
N LEU A 135 -11.69 7.85 -7.55
CA LEU A 135 -11.84 6.43 -7.87
C LEU A 135 -12.32 5.59 -6.67
N ASP A 136 -11.84 5.92 -5.47
CA ASP A 136 -12.22 5.26 -4.23
C ASP A 136 -12.36 6.28 -3.11
N ASN A 137 -13.61 6.63 -2.80
CA ASN A 137 -13.96 7.58 -1.74
C ASN A 137 -13.69 7.05 -0.31
N ASN A 138 -13.24 5.79 -0.20
CA ASN A 138 -12.76 5.17 1.04
C ASN A 138 -11.25 4.89 0.98
N CYS A 139 -10.51 5.50 0.05
CA CYS A 139 -9.05 5.38 -0.02
C CYS A 139 -8.39 6.17 1.13
N CYS A 140 -8.33 5.56 2.31
CA CYS A 140 -7.75 6.15 3.53
C CYS A 140 -6.32 6.68 3.30
N LEU A 141 -5.50 5.94 2.53
CA LEU A 141 -4.14 6.34 2.20
C LEU A 141 -4.08 7.67 1.43
N ALA A 142 -5.00 7.90 0.48
CA ALA A 142 -5.03 9.12 -0.31
C ALA A 142 -5.46 10.32 0.55
N TYR A 143 -6.52 10.17 1.36
CA TYR A 143 -6.95 11.20 2.31
C TYR A 143 -5.84 11.57 3.30
N PHE A 144 -5.17 10.58 3.89
CA PHE A 144 -4.09 10.81 4.84
C PHE A 144 -2.92 11.61 4.22
N ASN A 145 -2.45 11.20 3.05
CA ASN A 145 -1.33 11.89 2.40
C ASN A 145 -1.73 13.26 1.84
N LEU A 146 -2.97 13.42 1.36
CA LEU A 146 -3.48 14.73 0.95
C LEU A 146 -3.57 15.69 2.14
N GLY A 147 -4.03 15.20 3.29
CA GLY A 147 -4.04 15.97 4.54
C GLY A 147 -2.65 16.44 4.95
N ASN A 148 -1.66 15.52 4.95
CA ASN A 148 -0.27 15.86 5.24
C ASN A 148 0.33 16.85 4.23
N LEU A 149 0.00 16.70 2.96
CA LEU A 149 0.46 17.61 1.91
C LEU A 149 -0.10 19.03 2.13
N TYR A 150 -1.38 19.15 2.48
CA TYR A 150 -1.99 20.43 2.84
C TYR A 150 -1.36 21.04 4.09
N PHE A 151 -1.01 20.22 5.08
CA PHE A 151 -0.29 20.66 6.27
C PHE A 151 1.10 21.21 5.93
N GLN A 152 1.83 20.57 5.01
CA GLN A 152 3.16 21.01 4.55
C GLN A 152 3.15 22.35 3.80
N ILE A 153 2.00 22.76 3.27
CA ILE A 153 1.83 24.05 2.56
C ILE A 153 1.01 25.05 3.40
N ASP A 154 0.96 24.85 4.72
CA ASP A 154 0.28 25.71 5.71
C ASP A 154 -1.22 25.95 5.45
N ASN A 155 -1.87 25.01 4.77
CA ASN A 155 -3.31 25.05 4.52
C ASN A 155 -4.05 24.11 5.47
N TYR A 156 -4.25 24.56 6.71
CA TYR A 156 -4.68 23.71 7.82
C TYR A 156 -6.14 23.24 7.72
N ASP A 157 -7.06 24.05 7.19
CA ASP A 157 -8.48 23.68 7.06
C ASP A 157 -8.70 22.43 6.19
N PRO A 158 -8.22 22.37 4.93
CA PRO A 158 -8.31 21.16 4.13
C PRO A 158 -7.41 20.05 4.67
N ALA A 159 -6.30 20.35 5.35
CA ALA A 159 -5.49 19.33 6.02
C ALA A 159 -6.33 18.55 7.05
N LEU A 160 -6.94 19.26 8.00
CA LEU A 160 -7.76 18.68 9.06
C LEU A 160 -8.97 17.93 8.49
N ARG A 161 -9.65 18.46 7.47
CA ARG A 161 -10.78 17.77 6.83
C ARG A 161 -10.37 16.42 6.24
N ASN A 162 -9.25 16.37 5.52
CA ASN A 162 -8.77 15.14 4.89
C ASN A 162 -8.24 14.14 5.93
N LEU A 163 -7.53 14.60 6.96
CA LEU A 163 -7.07 13.75 8.06
C LEU A 163 -8.25 13.17 8.85
N ASN A 164 -9.26 13.98 9.17
CA ASN A 164 -10.49 13.52 9.82
C ASN A 164 -11.24 12.50 8.97
N LYS A 165 -11.29 12.67 7.64
CA LYS A 165 -11.89 11.69 6.75
C LYS A 165 -11.11 10.37 6.74
N ALA A 166 -9.77 10.42 6.75
CA ALA A 166 -8.93 9.22 6.88
C ALA A 166 -9.20 8.48 8.20
N ILE A 167 -9.32 9.22 9.31
CA ILE A 167 -9.70 8.67 10.63
C ILE A 167 -11.08 8.02 10.59
N GLN A 168 -12.06 8.66 9.97
CA GLN A 168 -13.43 8.10 9.87
C GLN A 168 -13.50 6.83 9.03
N ILE A 169 -12.70 6.74 7.97
CA ILE A 169 -12.67 5.56 7.09
C ILE A 169 -12.04 4.38 7.81
N ASP A 170 -10.90 4.61 8.47
CA ASP A 170 -10.19 3.59 9.20
C ASP A 170 -9.60 4.20 10.48
N GLU A 171 -10.39 4.11 11.55
CA GLU A 171 -10.01 4.56 12.88
C GLU A 171 -8.72 3.85 13.36
N LYS A 172 -8.45 2.64 12.85
CA LYS A 172 -7.24 1.88 13.19
C LYS A 172 -6.03 2.34 12.38
N PHE A 173 -6.21 2.73 11.11
CA PHE A 173 -5.17 3.37 10.30
C PHE A 173 -4.71 4.68 10.92
N ALA A 174 -5.65 5.49 11.42
CA ALA A 174 -5.32 6.72 12.15
C ALA A 174 -4.41 6.47 13.35
N ASN A 175 -4.76 5.51 14.20
CA ASN A 175 -3.96 5.14 15.37
C ASN A 175 -2.55 4.63 15.02
N ALA A 176 -2.41 3.91 13.89
CA ALA A 176 -1.12 3.41 13.42
C ALA A 176 -0.20 4.52 12.88
N TYR A 177 -0.76 5.61 12.36
CA TYR A 177 -0.01 6.75 11.82
C TYR A 177 0.23 7.87 12.83
N GLU A 178 -0.68 8.11 13.78
CA GLU A 178 -0.45 9.00 14.94
C GLU A 178 0.80 8.57 15.71
N LYS A 179 0.94 7.25 15.98
CA LYS A 179 2.16 6.68 16.59
C LYS A 179 3.43 6.81 15.74
N ARG A 180 3.33 7.16 14.46
CA ARG A 180 4.47 7.39 13.55
C ARG A 180 4.81 8.86 13.36
N GLY A 181 3.90 9.78 13.70
CA GLY A 181 4.10 11.23 13.68
C GLY A 181 4.71 11.79 14.97
N PHE A 182 4.73 11.00 16.06
CA PHE A 182 5.23 11.38 17.38
C PHE A 182 6.57 10.74 17.78
N ASN A 183 7.43 10.36 16.83
CA ASN A 183 8.81 9.94 17.10
C ASN A 183 9.82 10.79 16.35
#